data_AF-A0A7K6FYH0-F1
#
_entry.id   AF-A0A7K6FYH0-F1
#
_cell.length_a   1.000
_cell.length_b   1.000
_cell.length_c   1.000
_cell.angle_alpha   90.00
_cell.angle_beta   90.00
_cell.angle_gamma   90.00
#
_symmetry.space_group_name_H-M   'P 1'
#
loop_
_entity.id
_entity.type
_entity.pdbx_description
1 polymer ?
#
loop_
_entity_poly.entity_id
_entity_poly.type
_entity_poly.pdbx_seq_one_letter_code
_entity_poly.pdbx_strand_id
1 'polypeptide(L)' 'FGRGAEIPCVLGISNEFVVLLDLGAKEVVFNCFTGDVIGWSAEGTALRIYHGRGDLVSVRAGSAGSAEGEGAEGAAEE' A
#
# COMPACT_ATOMS: atom_id res chain seq x y z
N PHE A 1 -12.21 -4.13 17.10
CA PHE A 1 -11.89 -3.81 15.70
C PHE A 1 -10.90 -2.65 15.70
N GLY A 2 -9.63 -2.97 15.94
CA GLY A 2 -8.57 -1.97 16.03
C GLY A 2 -8.35 -1.37 14.66
N ARG A 3 -8.82 -0.14 14.46
CA ARG A 3 -8.28 0.72 13.41
C ARG A 3 -6.87 1.09 13.86
N GLY A 4 -5.90 0.25 13.53
CA GLY A 4 -4.50 0.69 13.48
C GLY A 4 -4.43 1.93 12.60
N ALA A 5 -3.48 2.82 12.89
CA ALA A 5 -3.29 4.01 12.08
C ALA A 5 -3.11 3.60 10.60
N GLU A 6 -3.83 4.27 9.71
CA GLU A 6 -3.63 4.09 8.28
C GLU A 6 -2.33 4.79 7.89
N ILE A 7 -1.50 4.10 7.12
CA ILE A 7 -0.22 4.61 6.65
C ILE A 7 -0.29 4.74 5.13
N PRO A 8 0.13 5.88 4.55
CA PRO A 8 0.31 6.00 3.11
C PRO A 8 1.28 4.93 2.61
N CYS A 9 0.80 4.03 1.76
CA CYS A 9 1.59 2.93 1.27
C CYS A 9 1.31 2.62 -0.20
N VAL A 10 2.22 1.87 -0.81
CA VAL A 10 2.03 1.24 -2.12
C VAL A 10 1.94 -0.27 -1.97
N LEU A 11 1.02 -0.89 -2.73
CA LEU A 11 0.90 -2.33 -2.83
C LEU A 11 1.73 -2.82 -4.02
N GLY A 12 2.70 -3.70 -3.74
CA GLY A 12 3.47 -4.42 -4.76
C GLY A 12 3.05 -5.88 -4.83
N ILE A 13 2.81 -6.39 -6.04
CA ILE A 13 2.50 -7.81 -6.28
C ILE A 13 3.42 -8.32 -7.37
N SER A 14 4.07 -9.45 -7.11
CA SER A 14 4.87 -10.21 -8.06
C SER A 14 4.48 -11.69 -8.01
N ASN A 15 5.13 -12.51 -8.83
CA ASN A 15 4.95 -13.95 -8.76
C ASN A 15 5.40 -14.55 -7.41
N GLU A 16 6.37 -13.93 -6.74
CA GLU A 16 6.98 -14.47 -5.52
C GLU A 16 6.46 -13.81 -4.25
N PHE A 17 6.21 -12.50 -4.29
CA PHE A 17 5.87 -11.71 -3.10
C PHE A 17 4.69 -10.78 -3.31
N VAL A 18 3.91 -10.63 -2.23
CA VAL A 18 3.01 -9.50 -1.99
C VAL A 18 3.62 -8.64 -0.90
N VAL A 19 3.79 -7.33 -1.16
CA VAL A 19 4.44 -6.40 -0.25
C VAL A 19 3.65 -5.11 -0.08
N LEU A 20 3.72 -4.50 1.10
CA LEU A 20 3.36 -3.10 1.31
C LEU A 20 4.59 -2.30 1.70
N LEU A 21 4.79 -1.18 1.02
CA LEU A 21 5.87 -0.23 1.32
C LEU A 21 5.26 1.06 1.87
N ASP A 22 5.72 1.46 3.05
CA ASP A 22 5.41 2.76 3.64
C ASP A 22 6.15 3.85 2.88
N LEU A 23 5.41 4.83 2.34
CA LEU A 23 5.98 5.92 1.56
C LEU A 23 6.73 6.96 2.41
N GLY A 24 6.36 7.12 3.68
CA GLY A 24 7.02 8.04 4.61
C GLY A 24 8.33 7.46 5.12
N ALA A 25 8.30 6.24 5.66
CA ALA A 25 9.49 5.56 6.17
C ALA A 25 10.40 5.03 5.05
N LYS A 26 9.87 4.81 3.84
CA LYS A 26 10.54 4.15 2.72
C LYS A 26 10.99 2.73 3.04
N GLU A 27 10.17 1.99 3.80
CA GLU A 27 10.45 0.63 4.25
C GLU A 27 9.31 -0.34 3.92
N VAL A 28 9.64 -1.63 3.81
CA VAL A 28 8.64 -2.70 3.66
C VAL A 28 8.02 -2.98 5.02
N VAL A 29 6.75 -2.62 5.17
CA VAL A 29 5.98 -2.80 6.42
C VAL A 29 5.15 -4.09 6.42
N PHE A 30 4.98 -4.72 5.27
CA PHE A 30 4.36 -6.03 5.12
C PHE A 30 5.00 -6.78 3.96
N ASN A 31 5.25 -8.08 4.14
CA ASN A 31 5.55 -9.00 3.05
C ASN A 31 4.99 -10.39 3.35
N CYS A 32 4.55 -11.09 2.32
CA CYS A 32 4.34 -12.53 2.36
C CYS A 32 4.67 -13.14 1.00
N PHE A 33 4.89 -14.46 0.97
CA PHE A 33 4.96 -15.17 -0.30
C PHE A 33 3.59 -15.16 -0.97
N THR A 34 3.55 -15.01 -2.29
CA THR A 34 2.29 -15.05 -3.04
C THR A 34 1.55 -16.38 -2.82
N GLY A 35 2.27 -17.48 -2.60
CA GLY A 35 1.69 -18.79 -2.26
C GLY A 35 1.02 -18.86 -0.88
N ASP A 36 1.31 -17.93 0.03
CA ASP A 36 0.66 -17.86 1.35
C ASP A 36 -0.65 -17.08 1.30
N VAL A 37 -0.98 -16.44 0.19
CA VAL A 37 -2.26 -15.76 0.00
C VAL A 37 -3.34 -16.81 -0.23
N ILE A 38 -4.29 -16.91 0.71
CA ILE A 38 -5.39 -17.87 0.66
C ILE A 38 -6.62 -17.31 -0.06
N GLY A 39 -6.71 -15.98 -0.20
CA GLY A 39 -7.77 -15.32 -0.96
C GLY A 39 -7.79 -13.81 -0.75
N TRP A 40 -8.59 -13.10 -1.54
CA TRP A 40 -8.81 -11.66 -1.40
C TRP A 40 -10.28 -11.30 -1.66
N SER A 41 -10.71 -10.16 -1.12
CA SER A 41 -12.01 -9.57 -1.43
C SER A 41 -11.92 -8.05 -1.55
N ALA A 42 -12.79 -7.48 -2.37
CA ALA A 42 -12.96 -6.04 -2.50
C ALA A 42 -14.22 -5.59 -1.76
N GLU A 43 -14.13 -4.48 -1.04
CA GLU A 43 -15.28 -3.80 -0.42
C GLU A 43 -15.13 -2.29 -0.57
N GLY A 44 -15.92 -1.70 -1.47
CA GLY A 44 -15.77 -0.30 -1.85
C GLY A 44 -14.38 -0.04 -2.44
N THR A 45 -13.62 0.87 -1.82
CA THR A 45 -12.23 1.18 -2.20
C THR A 45 -11.19 0.34 -1.47
N ALA A 46 -11.60 -0.60 -0.61
CA ALA A 46 -10.69 -1.45 0.14
C ALA A 46 -10.47 -2.80 -0.54
N LEU A 47 -9.21 -3.24 -0.60
CA LEU A 47 -8.79 -4.59 -0.94
C LEU A 47 -8.33 -5.29 0.34
N ARG A 48 -8.98 -6.39 0.69
CA ARG A 48 -8.63 -7.27 1.81
C ARG A 48 -7.88 -8.48 1.29
N ILE A 49 -6.68 -8.72 1.80
CA ILE A 49 -5.84 -9.85 1.43
C ILE A 49 -5.72 -10.75 2.66
N TYR A 50 -6.17 -11.99 2.52
CA TYR A 50 -6.09 -13.00 3.57
C TYR A 50 -4.89 -13.90 3.29
N HIS A 51 -4.06 -14.14 4.30
CA HIS A 51 -2.81 -14.89 4.15
C HIS A 51 -2.51 -15.81 5.35
N GLY A 52 -1.60 -16.75 5.14
CA GLY A 52 -1.15 -17.68 6.17
C GLY A 52 -2.29 -18.48 6.77
N ARG A 53 -2.55 -18.29 8.07
CA ARG A 53 -3.61 -19.00 8.82
C ARG A 53 -4.92 -18.20 8.92
N GLY A 54 -5.12 -17.21 8.05
CA GLY A 54 -6.29 -16.33 8.04
C GLY A 54 -6.02 -14.92 8.58
N ASP A 55 -4.75 -14.52 8.66
CA ASP A 55 -4.38 -13.14 8.95
C ASP A 55 -4.83 -12.23 7.80
N LEU A 56 -5.07 -10.96 8.14
CA LEU A 56 -5.66 -9.99 7.23
C LEU A 56 -4.80 -8.74 7.14
N VAL A 57 -4.43 -8.37 5.92
CA VAL A 57 -3.98 -7.02 5.58
C VAL A 57 -5.03 -6.35 4.69
N SER A 58 -5.33 -5.08 4.98
CA SER A 58 -6.27 -4.29 4.20
C SER A 58 -5.58 -3.06 3.67
N VAL A 59 -5.70 -2.83 2.37
CA VAL A 59 -5.28 -1.58 1.72
C VAL A 59 -6.51 -0.88 1.18
N ARG A 60 -6.48 0.45 1.15
CA ARG A 60 -7.54 1.25 0.52
C ARG A 60 -6.92 2.03 -0.62
N ALA A 61 -7.59 2.01 -1.78
CA ALA A 61 -7.25 2.93 -2.85
C ALA A 61 -7.42 4.37 -2.34
N GLY A 62 -6.33 5.12 -2.28
CA GLY A 62 -6.39 6.56 -2.10
C GLY A 62 -7.11 7.21 -3.29
N SER A 63 -7.80 8.34 -3.08
CA SER A 63 -8.24 9.14 -4.22
C SER A 63 -6.99 9.54 -5.01
N ALA A 64 -6.95 9.29 -6.31
CA ALA A 64 -5.86 9.73 -7.18
C ALA A 64 -5.66 11.25 -7.03
N GLY A 65 -4.68 11.64 -6.22
CA GLY A 65 -4.54 13.03 -5.77
C GLY A 65 -3.39 13.20 -4.79
N SER A 66 -2.20 12.74 -5.17
CA SER A 66 -0.90 13.18 -4.63
C SER A 66 0.23 12.38 -5.29
N ALA A 67 0.25 12.37 -6.62
CA ALA A 67 1.48 12.21 -7.37
C ALA A 67 1.73 13.54 -8.10
N GLU A 68 1.60 14.65 -7.39
CA GLU A 68 2.25 15.90 -7.82
C GLU A 68 3.71 15.75 -7.45
N GLY A 69 4.54 15.60 -8.48
CA GLY A 69 5.99 15.66 -8.32
C GLY A 69 6.35 16.99 -7.68
N GLU A 70 7.02 16.90 -6.55
CA GLU A 70 7.71 18.01 -5.90
C GLU A 70 8.86 18.44 -6.83
N GLY A 71 8.54 19.36 -7.74
CA GLY A 71 9.45 20.07 -8.62
C GLY A 71 9.32 21.56 -8.39
N ALA A 72 9.63 22.01 -7.18
CA ALA A 72 9.88 23.41 -6.92
C ALA A 72 11.34 23.72 -7.29
N GLU A 73 11.56 24.35 -8.45
CA GLU A 73 12.75 25.15 -8.68
C GLU A 73 12.30 26.53 -9.16
N GLY A 74 12.45 27.51 -8.28
CA GLY A 74 12.32 28.90 -8.64
C GLY A 74 13.55 29.35 -9.44
N ALA A 75 13.30 30.08 -10.52
CA ALA A 75 14.20 31.09 -11.07
C ALA A 75 13.25 32.19 -11.60
N ALA A 76 13.06 33.25 -10.80
CA ALA A 76 13.78 34.52 -10.89
C ALA A 76 13.33 35.35 -12.11
N GLU A 77 12.86 36.56 -11.82
CA GLU A 77 12.59 37.68 -12.74
C GLU A 77 13.64 37.79 -13.86
N GLU A 78 13.18 38.00 -15.11
CA GLU A 78 13.16 39.32 -15.79
C GLU A 78 12.06 39.35 -16.87
#